data_AF-A0AAD6I7J9-F1
#
_entry.id   AF-A0AAD6I7J9-F1
#
_cell.length_a   1.000
_cell.length_b   1.000
_cell.length_c   1.000
_cell.angle_alpha   90.00
_cell.angle_beta   90.00
_cell.angle_gamma   90.00
#
_symmetry.space_group_name_H-M   'P 1'
#
loop_
_entity.id
_entity.type
_entity.pdbx_description
1 polymer ?
#
loop_
_entity_poly.entity_id
_entity_poly.type
_entity_poly.pdbx_seq_one_letter_code
_entity_poly.pdbx_strand_id
1 'polypeptide(L)' 'MSLLNTIPAESYVGTIDGISVVWGPNAIANLPTNAEAYKVELNALKSATEKVAVACARRIGKTSVRILYETISNPGL' A
#
# COMPACT_ATOMS: atom_id res chain seq x y z
N MET A 1 13.35 14.40 7.78
CA MET A 1 12.93 13.79 6.51
C MET A 1 11.42 13.91 6.41
N SER A 2 10.93 14.73 5.49
CA SER A 2 9.48 14.95 5.36
C SER A 2 8.84 13.81 4.57
N LEU A 3 7.82 13.16 5.13
CA LEU A 3 6.93 12.21 4.44
C LEU A 3 5.99 12.96 3.48
N LEU A 4 6.52 13.87 2.65
CA LEU A 4 5.70 14.89 1.97
C LEU A 4 4.92 14.39 0.74
N ASN A 5 4.73 13.08 0.56
CA ASN A 5 3.95 12.55 -0.57
C ASN A 5 3.39 11.16 -0.28
N THR A 6 2.69 11.03 0.84
CA THR A 6 1.97 9.82 1.22
C THR A 6 0.50 10.15 1.35
N ILE A 7 -0.37 9.17 1.08
CA ILE A 7 -1.79 9.34 1.40
C ILE A 7 -1.89 9.52 2.92
N PRO A 8 -2.72 10.44 3.44
CA PRO A 8 -2.92 10.60 4.87
C PRO A 8 -3.21 9.26 5.56
N ALA A 9 -2.80 9.10 6.82
CA ALA A 9 -2.86 7.82 7.53
C ALA A 9 -4.30 7.28 7.62
N GLU A 10 -5.25 8.19 7.80
CA GLU A 10 -6.69 7.99 7.88
C GLU A 10 -7.37 7.76 6.53
N SER A 11 -6.65 7.96 5.41
CA SER A 11 -7.19 7.75 4.06
C SER A 11 -6.54 6.56 3.36
N TYR A 12 -7.35 5.90 2.56
CA TYR A 12 -6.98 4.73 1.75
C TYR A 12 -7.13 4.99 0.25
N VAL A 13 -7.46 6.24 -0.11
CA VAL A 13 -7.57 6.72 -1.48
C VAL A 13 -6.85 8.07 -1.56
N GLY A 14 -6.05 8.25 -2.60
CA GLY A 14 -5.39 9.51 -2.85
C GLY A 14 -4.55 9.48 -4.10
N THR A 15 -3.73 10.50 -4.26
CA THR A 15 -2.84 10.65 -5.41
C THR A 15 -1.43 10.93 -4.91
N ILE A 16 -0.45 10.22 -5.45
CA ILE A 16 0.98 10.41 -5.17
C ILE A 16 1.67 10.61 -6.51
N ASP A 17 2.36 11.74 -6.70
CA ASP A 17 3.04 12.08 -7.96
C ASP A 17 2.15 11.93 -9.21
N GLY A 18 0.87 12.31 -9.12
CA GLY A 18 -0.10 12.19 -10.22
C GLY A 18 -0.59 10.76 -10.49
N ILE A 19 -0.16 9.77 -9.71
CA ILE A 19 -0.67 8.39 -9.77
C ILE A 19 -1.77 8.21 -8.72
N SER A 20 -2.97 7.84 -9.16
CA SER A 20 -4.08 7.51 -8.26
C SER A 20 -3.81 6.18 -7.56
N VAL A 21 -3.92 6.18 -6.23
CA VAL A 21 -3.72 5.01 -5.38
C VAL A 21 -5.01 4.70 -4.64
N VAL A 22 -5.44 3.43 -4.70
CA VAL A 22 -6.64 2.94 -4.02
C VAL A 22 -6.29 1.64 -3.30
N TRP A 23 -6.55 1.57 -1.99
CA TRP A 23 -6.47 0.30 -1.25
C TRP A 23 -7.79 -0.47 -1.35
N GLY A 24 -7.69 -1.78 -1.58
CA GLY A 24 -8.83 -2.68 -1.50
C GLY A 24 -9.21 -2.97 -0.03
N PRO A 25 -10.48 -3.31 0.25
CA PRO A 25 -10.98 -3.48 1.62
C PRO A 25 -10.21 -4.54 2.41
N ASN A 26 -9.81 -5.65 1.78
CA ASN A 26 -9.00 -6.67 2.44
C ASN A 26 -7.59 -6.18 2.77
N ALA A 27 -6.99 -5.33 1.92
CA ALA A 27 -5.67 -4.76 2.20
C ALA A 27 -5.73 -3.79 3.38
N ILE A 28 -6.80 -3.02 3.48
CA ILE A 28 -7.07 -2.14 4.62
C ILE A 28 -7.21 -2.97 5.90
N ALA A 29 -8.05 -3.99 5.89
CA ALA A 29 -8.32 -4.82 7.07
C ALA A 29 -7.09 -5.58 7.58
N ASN A 30 -6.20 -6.01 6.69
CA ASN A 30 -5.02 -6.80 7.04
C ASN A 30 -3.76 -5.95 7.30
N LEU A 31 -3.77 -4.65 6.98
CA LEU A 31 -2.60 -3.79 7.17
C LEU A 31 -2.10 -3.75 8.63
N PRO A 32 -2.95 -3.64 9.67
CA PRO A 32 -2.49 -3.69 11.06
C PRO A 32 -1.83 -5.02 11.43
N THR A 33 -2.45 -6.15 11.07
CA THR A 33 -1.91 -7.49 11.32
C THR A 33 -0.56 -7.70 10.63
N ASN A 34 -0.43 -7.22 9.40
CA ASN A 34 0.84 -7.28 8.68
C ASN A 34 1.91 -6.40 9.33
N ALA A 35 1.55 -5.20 9.80
CA ALA A 35 2.47 -4.31 10.51
C ALA A 35 3.00 -4.96 11.80
N GLU A 36 2.12 -5.60 12.57
CA GLU A 36 2.48 -6.39 13.76
C GLU A 36 3.41 -7.56 13.41
N ALA A 37 3.04 -8.37 12.41
CA ALA A 37 3.84 -9.52 11.97
C ALA A 37 5.25 -9.12 11.52
N TYR A 38 5.37 -7.99 10.82
CA TYR A 38 6.65 -7.45 10.37
C TYR A 38 7.37 -6.61 11.42
N LYS A 39 6.76 -6.37 12.59
CA LYS A 39 7.30 -5.52 13.68
C LYS A 39 7.68 -4.12 13.20
N VAL A 40 6.80 -3.51 12.40
CA VAL A 40 6.97 -2.15 11.86
C VAL A 40 5.75 -1.30 12.20
N GLU A 41 5.96 0.02 12.30
CA GLU A 41 4.87 0.97 12.48
C GLU A 41 3.87 0.90 11.32
N LEU A 42 2.57 0.90 11.63
CA LEU A 42 1.49 0.79 10.64
C LEU A 42 1.60 1.84 9.53
N ASN A 43 1.85 3.10 9.91
CA ASN A 43 2.00 4.20 8.97
C ASN A 43 3.26 4.07 8.10
N ALA A 44 4.33 3.47 8.64
CA ALA A 44 5.54 3.20 7.88
C ALA A 44 5.30 2.11 6.82
N LEU A 45 4.64 1.02 7.20
CA LEU A 45 4.28 -0.06 6.26
C LEU A 45 3.34 0.43 5.15
N LYS A 46 2.31 1.22 5.51
CA LYS A 46 1.40 1.86 4.56
C LYS A 46 2.18 2.71 3.54
N SER A 47 3.00 3.62 4.05
CA SER A 47 3.80 4.54 3.23
C SER A 47 4.77 3.81 2.31
N ALA A 48 5.42 2.76 2.81
CA ALA A 48 6.34 1.94 2.01
C ALA A 48 5.59 1.22 0.88
N THR A 49 4.43 0.64 1.18
CA THR A 49 3.58 -0.06 0.21
C THR A 49 3.12 0.89 -0.90
N GLU A 50 2.63 2.07 -0.54
CA GLU A 50 2.20 3.11 -1.49
C GLU A 50 3.34 3.54 -2.42
N LYS A 51 4.54 3.79 -1.87
CA LYS A 51 5.71 4.19 -2.67
C LYS A 51 6.12 3.11 -3.67
N VAL A 52 6.14 1.84 -3.25
CA VAL A 52 6.47 0.72 -4.15
C VAL A 52 5.41 0.59 -5.24
N ALA A 53 4.12 0.66 -4.88
CA ALA A 53 3.02 0.59 -5.83
C ALA A 53 3.08 1.71 -6.88
N VAL A 54 3.35 2.93 -6.45
CA VAL A 54 3.52 4.11 -7.33
C VAL A 54 4.73 3.97 -8.24
N ALA A 55 5.88 3.52 -7.71
CA ALA A 55 7.08 3.27 -8.50
C ALA A 55 6.85 2.20 -9.58
N CYS A 56 6.14 1.13 -9.23
CA CYS A 56 5.73 0.08 -10.18
C CYS A 56 4.81 0.64 -11.26
N ALA A 57 3.75 1.35 -10.89
CA ALA A 57 2.81 1.96 -11.83
C ALA A 57 3.51 2.91 -12.81
N ARG A 58 4.40 3.77 -12.29
CA ARG A 58 5.24 4.64 -13.12
C ARG A 58 6.09 3.85 -14.11
N ARG A 59 6.75 2.78 -13.65
CA ARG A 59 7.61 1.93 -14.48
C ARG A 59 6.85 1.27 -15.64
N ILE A 60 5.58 0.92 -15.45
CA ILE A 60 4.74 0.29 -16.49
C ILE A 60 3.85 1.31 -17.23
N GLY A 61 4.06 2.61 -17.04
CA GLY A 61 3.31 3.67 -17.72
C GLY A 61 1.82 3.74 -17.33
N LYS A 62 1.47 3.34 -16.10
CA LYS A 62 0.10 3.44 -15.56
C LYS A 62 -0.04 4.65 -14.64
N THR A 63 -1.19 5.31 -14.73
CA THR A 63 -1.56 6.48 -13.92
C THR A 63 -2.40 6.12 -12.70
N SER A 64 -2.69 4.83 -12.49
CA SER A 64 -3.41 4.35 -11.33
C SER A 64 -2.91 2.99 -10.87
N VAL A 65 -3.02 2.74 -9.56
CA VAL A 65 -2.69 1.46 -8.93
C VAL A 65 -3.71 1.13 -7.86
N ARG A 66 -4.06 -0.16 -7.78
CA ARG A 66 -4.89 -0.71 -6.71
C ARG A 66 -4.04 -1.65 -5.86
N ILE A 67 -3.97 -1.38 -4.56
CA ILE A 67 -3.29 -2.23 -3.58
C ILE A 67 -4.29 -3.27 -3.10
N LEU A 68 -4.00 -4.53 -3.35
CA LEU A 68 -4.83 -5.66 -2.98
C LEU A 68 -4.14 -6.51 -1.91
N TYR A 69 -4.93 -7.30 -1.19
CA TYR A 69 -4.43 -8.33 -0.30
C TYR A 69 -4.99 -9.65 -0.76
N GLU A 70 -4.10 -10.56 -1.07
CA GLU A 70 -4.41 -11.95 -1.38
C GLU A 70 -3.81 -12.80 -0.28
N THR A 71 -4.65 -13.56 0.41
CA THR A 71 -4.17 -14.71 1.17
C THR A 71 -3.50 -15.63 0.18
N ILE A 72 -2.17 -15.78 0.27
CA ILE A 72 -1.49 -16.88 -0.39
C ILE A 72 -2.01 -18.13 0.30
N SER A 73 -3.05 -18.75 -0.28
CA SER A 73 -3.46 -20.10 0.07
C SER A 73 -2.24 -20.96 -0.19
N ASN A 74 -1.54 -21.39 0.86
CA ASN A 74 -0.42 -22.31 0.71
C ASN A 74 -0.99 -23.60 0.08
N PRO A 75 -0.69 -23.94 -1.19
CA PRO A 75 -1.21 -25.14 -1.79
C PRO A 75 -0.33 -26.31 -1.31
N GLY A 76 -0.61 -26.81 -0.11
CA GLY A 76 -0.05 -28.05 0.42
C GLY A 76 1.17 -27.87 1.34
N LEU A 77 0.92 -28.02 2.64
CA LEU A 77 1.75 -28.83 3.53
C LEU A 77 0.91 -30.05 3.93
#